data_AF-A0A9E5GPB8-F1
#
_entry.id   AF-A0A9E5GPB8-F1
#
_cell.length_a   1.000
_cell.length_b   1.000
_cell.length_c   1.000
_cell.angle_alpha   90.00
_cell.angle_beta   90.00
_cell.angle_gamma   90.00
#
_symmetry.space_group_name_H-M   'P 1'
#
loop_
_entity.id
_entity.type
_entity.pdbx_description
1 polymer ?
#
loop_
_entity_poly.entity_id
_entity_poly.type
_entity_poly.pdbx_seq_one_letter_code
_entity_poly.pdbx_strand_id
1 'polypeptide(L)'
;MDIDIVFKTLADKNRRRIIQLLKQKEMTVSELLTHFEITQASLSHHLDVLKRSNFVTDQRRGQFIYYSLNHSVFEETVNLILNLLV
;
A
#
# COMPACT_ATOMS: atom_id res chain seq x y z
N MET A 1 -12.91 3.09 -7.99
CA MET A 1 -12.01 4.05 -7.29
C MET A 1 -11.91 5.35 -8.08
N ASP A 2 -11.59 6.49 -7.47
CA ASP A 2 -11.29 7.73 -8.21
C ASP A 2 -9.85 7.67 -8.77
N ILE A 3 -9.66 8.04 -10.04
CA ILE A 3 -8.35 8.06 -10.72
C ILE A 3 -7.34 8.99 -10.03
N ASP A 4 -7.80 10.12 -9.49
CA ASP A 4 -6.93 11.06 -8.80
C ASP A 4 -6.37 10.45 -7.52
N ILE A 5 -7.18 9.63 -6.83
CA ILE A 5 -6.75 8.91 -5.61
C ILE A 5 -5.69 7.87 -5.99
N VAL A 6 -5.89 7.13 -7.08
CA VAL A 6 -4.92 6.15 -7.58
C VAL A 6 -3.58 6.83 -7.87
N PHE A 7 -3.56 7.90 -8.67
CA PHE A 7 -2.32 8.58 -9.02
C PHE A 7 -1.64 9.22 -7.81
N LYS A 8 -2.38 9.92 -6.94
CA LYS A 8 -1.82 10.48 -5.70
C LYS A 8 -1.23 9.39 -4.82
N THR A 9 -1.88 8.24 -4.71
CA THR A 9 -1.38 7.09 -3.95
C THR A 9 -0.09 6.55 -4.56
N LEU A 10 -0.06 6.34 -5.88
CA LEU A 10 1.09 5.73 -6.56
C LEU A 10 2.25 6.70 -6.82
N ALA A 11 2.06 8.01 -6.70
CA ALA A 11 3.08 9.03 -6.99
C ALA A 11 4.31 8.99 -6.04
N ASP A 12 4.16 8.44 -4.83
CA ASP A 12 5.22 8.41 -3.82
C ASP A 12 6.07 7.14 -3.87
N LYS A 13 7.39 7.31 -3.84
CA LYS A 13 8.36 6.21 -3.94
C LYS A 13 8.28 5.23 -2.76
N ASN A 14 8.04 5.70 -1.54
CA ASN A 14 7.96 4.86 -0.36
C ASN A 14 6.70 4.02 -0.42
N ARG A 15 5.55 4.61 -0.83
CA ARG A 15 4.30 3.86 -1.04
C ARG A 15 4.45 2.76 -2.09
N ARG A 16 5.07 3.06 -3.24
CA ARG A 16 5.39 2.04 -4.25
C ARG A 16 6.30 0.94 -3.70
N ARG A 17 7.29 1.29 -2.88
CA ARG A 17 8.19 0.33 -2.27
C ARG A 17 7.48 -0.57 -1.24
N ILE A 18 6.57 -0.02 -0.43
CA ILE A 18 5.72 -0.81 0.48
C ILE A 18 4.90 -1.83 -0.33
N ILE A 19 4.25 -1.38 -1.41
CA ILE A 19 3.46 -2.26 -2.29
C ILE A 19 4.33 -3.41 -2.84
N GLN A 20 5.55 -3.12 -3.29
CA GLN A 20 6.48 -4.14 -3.79
C GLN A 20 6.88 -5.17 -2.73
N LEU A 21 7.11 -4.75 -1.49
CA LEU A 21 7.43 -5.65 -0.38
C LEU A 21 6.24 -6.53 -0.02
N LEU A 22 5.05 -5.92 0.11
CA LEU A 22 3.81 -6.62 0.45
C LEU A 22 3.32 -7.58 -0.66
N LYS A 23 3.79 -7.40 -1.90
CA LYS A 23 3.57 -8.36 -2.99
C LYS A 23 4.25 -9.70 -2.71
N GLN A 24 5.34 -9.71 -1.94
CA GLN A 24 6.10 -10.94 -1.65
C GLN A 24 5.49 -11.71 -0.48
N LYS A 25 5.11 -10.99 0.59
CA LYS A 25 4.43 -11.54 1.77
C LYS A 25 3.80 -10.40 2.58
N GLU A 26 2.86 -10.76 3.43
CA GLU A 26 2.39 -9.86 4.47
C GLU A 26 3.50 -9.52 5.47
N MET A 27 3.46 -8.32 6.02
CA MET A 27 4.50 -7.80 6.93
C MET A 27 3.89 -6.90 7.99
N THR A 28 4.49 -6.90 9.17
CA THR A 28 4.23 -5.93 10.24
C THR A 28 4.91 -4.58 9.96
N VAL A 29 4.49 -3.53 10.68
CA VAL A 29 5.17 -2.21 10.60
C VAL A 29 6.65 -2.32 10.94
N SER A 30 7.00 -3.11 11.96
CA SER A 30 8.38 -3.33 12.38
C SER A 30 9.20 -4.04 11.32
N GLU A 31 8.65 -5.05 10.64
CA GLU A 31 9.33 -5.72 9.53
C GLU A 31 9.52 -4.78 8.35
N LEU A 32 8.47 -4.04 7.97
CA LEU A 32 8.54 -3.05 6.90
C LEU A 32 9.61 -2.00 7.18
N LEU A 33 9.68 -1.47 8.42
CA LEU A 33 10.60 -0.40 8.81
C LEU A 33 12.07 -0.76 8.56
N THR A 34 12.44 -2.04 8.62
CA THR A 34 13.81 -2.51 8.30
C THR A 34 14.25 -2.21 6.86
N HIS A 35 13.31 -1.90 5.96
CA HIS A 35 13.55 -1.60 4.56
C HIS A 35 13.54 -0.10 4.23
N PHE A 36 13.38 0.79 5.23
CA PHE A 36 13.27 2.24 4.99
C PHE A 36 14.14 3.05 5.94
N GLU A 37 14.71 4.14 5.41
CA GLU A 37 15.40 5.18 6.20
C GLU A 37 14.42 6.30 6.58
N ILE A 38 13.30 5.96 7.22
CA ILE A 38 12.29 6.91 7.70
C ILE A 38 11.85 6.56 9.13
N THR A 39 11.17 7.48 9.80
CA THR A 39 10.60 7.20 11.12
C THR A 39 9.42 6.24 11.02
N GLN A 40 9.14 5.51 12.11
CA GLN A 40 7.93 4.68 12.20
C GLN A 40 6.65 5.51 11.99
N ALA A 41 6.59 6.76 12.47
CA ALA A 41 5.45 7.65 12.26
C ALA A 41 5.23 7.96 10.77
N SER A 42 6.31 8.24 10.03
CA SER A 42 6.28 8.45 8.59
C SER A 42 5.82 7.21 7.84
N LEU A 43 6.31 6.02 8.23
CA LEU A 43 5.89 4.75 7.65
C LEU A 43 4.40 4.46 7.91
N SER A 44 3.93 4.66 9.14
CA SER A 44 2.52 4.53 9.49
C SER A 44 1.63 5.48 8.69
N HIS A 45 2.08 6.71 8.44
CA HIS A 45 1.37 7.65 7.59
C HIS A 45 1.24 7.12 6.14
N HIS A 46 2.32 6.57 5.57
CA HIS A 46 2.26 5.96 4.25
C HIS A 46 1.30 4.75 4.19
N LEU A 47 1.32 3.90 5.21
CA LEU A 47 0.41 2.75 5.33
C LEU A 47 -1.05 3.18 5.47
N ASP A 48 -1.31 4.26 6.22
CA ASP A 48 -2.64 4.81 6.38
C ASP A 48 -3.18 5.42 5.07
N VAL A 49 -2.34 6.11 4.29
CA VAL A 49 -2.70 6.56 2.94
C VAL A 49 -3.02 5.36 2.04
N LEU A 50 -2.16 4.35 2.03
CA LEU A 50 -2.38 3.13 1.24
C LEU A 50 -3.68 2.41 1.64
N LYS A 51 -3.97 2.32 2.94
CA LYS A 51 -5.19 1.71 3.47
C LYS A 51 -6.42 2.51 3.06
N ARG A 52 -6.40 3.84 3.18
CA ARG A 52 -7.51 4.72 2.75
C ARG A 52 -7.77 4.66 1.25
N SER A 53 -6.73 4.41 0.46
CA SER A 53 -6.85 4.15 -0.99
C SER A 53 -7.18 2.70 -1.33
N ASN A 54 -7.42 1.85 -0.34
CA ASN A 54 -7.68 0.41 -0.47
C ASN A 54 -6.56 -0.43 -1.12
N PHE A 55 -5.35 0.09 -1.33
CA PHE A 55 -4.24 -0.68 -1.90
C PHE A 55 -3.69 -1.76 -0.96
N VAL A 56 -3.85 -1.55 0.34
CA VAL A 56 -3.44 -2.50 1.39
C VAL A 56 -4.59 -2.71 2.36
N THR A 57 -4.61 -3.88 2.98
CA THR A 57 -5.43 -4.18 4.15
C THR A 57 -4.54 -4.50 5.34
N ASP A 58 -5.12 -4.49 6.53
CA ASP A 58 -4.44 -4.93 7.73
C ASP A 58 -5.28 -5.94 8.51
N GLN A 59 -4.59 -6.83 9.21
CA GLN A 59 -5.19 -7.83 10.07
C GLN A 59 -4.42 -7.91 11.38
N ARG A 60 -5.13 -7.79 12.49
CA ARG A 60 -4.57 -8.02 13.82
C ARG A 60 -4.44 -9.52 14.08
N ARG A 61 -3.23 -9.96 14.44
CA ARG A 61 -2.92 -11.33 14.86
C ARG A 61 -2.13 -11.29 16.17
N GLY A 62 -2.81 -11.56 17.28
CA GLY A 62 -2.27 -11.34 18.61
C GLY A 62 -1.95 -9.86 18.85
N GLN A 63 -0.69 -9.57 19.18
CA GLN A 63 -0.22 -8.19 19.43
C GLN A 63 0.22 -7.46 18.15
N PHE A 64 0.34 -8.17 17.03
CA PHE A 64 0.88 -7.62 15.78
C PHE A 64 -0.24 -7.28 14.80
N ILE A 65 0.03 -6.26 13.98
CA ILE A 65 -0.82 -5.89 12.84
C ILE A 65 -0.02 -6.22 11.59
N TYR A 66 -0.54 -7.13 10.77
CA TYR A 66 0.02 -7.53 9.50
C TYR A 66 -0.67 -6.77 8.38
N TYR A 67 0.12 -6.15 7.50
CA TYR A 67 -0.35 -5.52 6.28
C TYR A 67 -0.18 -6.48 5.11
N SER A 68 -1.13 -6.48 4.19
CA SER A 68 -1.08 -7.25 2.94
C SER A 68 -1.65 -6.44 1.77
N LEU A 69 -1.34 -6.86 0.54
CA LEU A 69 -1.94 -6.23 -0.64
C LEU A 69 -3.42 -6.59 -0.76
N ASN A 70 -4.21 -5.59 -1.14
CA ASN A 70 -5.59 -5.82 -1.51
C ASN A 70 -5.69 -6.18 -3.00
N HIS A 71 -5.69 -7.47 -3.32
CA HIS A 71 -5.66 -7.94 -4.70
C HIS A 71 -6.86 -7.49 -5.55
N SER A 72 -8.06 -7.34 -4.97
CA SER A 72 -9.25 -6.92 -5.71
C SER A 72 -9.12 -5.50 -6.27
N VAL A 73 -8.42 -4.62 -5.56
CA VAL A 73 -8.19 -3.23 -5.98
C VAL A 73 -7.23 -3.12 -7.17
N PHE A 74 -6.33 -4.09 -7.35
CA PHE A 74 -5.38 -4.04 -8.46
C PHE A 74 -6.06 -4.26 -9.81
N GLU A 75 -7.04 -5.16 -9.88
CA GLU A 75 -7.83 -5.37 -11.11
C GLU A 75 -8.60 -4.10 -11.49
N GLU A 76 -9.28 -3.48 -10.53
CA GLU A 76 -9.94 -2.19 -10.75
C GLU A 76 -8.97 -1.11 -11.22
N THR A 77 -7.80 -1.02 -10.57
CA THR A 77 -6.78 -0.01 -10.90
C THR A 77 -6.23 -0.19 -12.31
N VAL A 78 -5.95 -1.44 -12.72
CA VAL A 78 -5.46 -1.74 -14.07
C VAL A 78 -6.51 -1.37 -15.11
N ASN A 79 -7.77 -1.75 -14.89
CA ASN A 79 -8.87 -1.39 -15.80
C ASN A 79 -9.02 0.14 -15.92
N LEU A 80 -8.89 0.87 -14.80
CA LEU A 80 -9.02 2.32 -14.78
C LEU A 80 -7.90 3.02 -15.55
N ILE A 81 -6.66 2.53 -15.40
CA ILE A 81 -5.51 3.04 -16.16
C ILE A 81 -5.63 2.70 -17.65
N LEU A 82 -6.08 1.49 -18.00
CA LEU A 82 -6.27 1.10 -19.40
C LEU A 82 -7.31 1.97 -20.09
N ASN A 83 -8.47 2.19 -19.46
CA ASN A 83 -9.53 3.07 -19.99
C ASN A 83 -9.11 4.54 -20.17
N LEU A 84 -8.04 4.97 -19.48
CA LEU A 84 -7.49 6.32 -19.63
C LEU A 84 -6.52 6.41 -20.82
N LEU A 85 -5.80 5.32 -21.12
CA LEU A 85 -4.68 5.31 -22.06
C LEU A 85 -5.03 4.76 -23.44
N VAL A 86 -6.09 3.96 -23.54
CA VAL A 86 -6.55 3.26 -24.76
C VAL A 86 -8.00 3.62 -25.02
#